data_AF-A0A821ZNT8-F1
#
_entry.id   AF-A0A821ZNT8-F1
#
_cell.length_a   1.000
_cell.length_b   1.000
_cell.length_c   1.000
_cell.angle_alpha   90.00
_cell.angle_beta   90.00
_cell.angle_gamma   90.00
#
_symmetry.space_group_name_H-M   'P 1'
#
loop_
_entity.id
_entity.type
_entity.pdbx_description
1 polymer ?
#
loop_
_entity_poly.entity_id
_entity_poly.type
_entity_poly.pdbx_seq_one_letter_code
_entity_poly.pdbx_strand_id
1 'polypeptide(L)'
;GSGKTDVRTLGRLLSEMNKPDLAEKYFIRLLEQLPPNDPLLDDLYQDLANFASRAGNLDKSMEWRKKAIALQQQNELAGKQFYY
;
A
#
# COMPACT_ATOMS: atom_id res chain seq x y z
N GLY A 1 -12.06 -2.51 15.25
CA GLY A 1 -11.69 -3.05 13.93
C GLY A 1 -12.70 -2.53 12.93
N SER A 2 -12.30 -1.56 12.12
CA SER A 2 -13.17 -0.95 11.09
C SER A 2 -12.39 -0.10 10.07
N GLY A 3 -11.23 0.47 10.44
CA GLY A 3 -10.45 1.33 9.53
C GLY A 3 -9.77 0.62 8.35
N LYS A 4 -9.43 -0.67 8.48
CA LYS A 4 -8.82 -1.48 7.39
C LYS A 4 -9.77 -1.66 6.21
N THR A 5 -11.07 -1.68 6.48
CA THR A 5 -12.10 -1.86 5.46
C THR A 5 -12.35 -0.55 4.72
N ASP A 6 -12.31 0.60 5.41
CA ASP A 6 -12.59 1.91 4.80
C ASP A 6 -11.57 2.31 3.73
N VAL A 7 -10.27 2.21 4.02
CA VAL A 7 -9.21 2.62 3.07
C VAL A 7 -9.22 1.73 1.82
N ARG A 8 -9.38 0.42 2.01
CA ARG A 8 -9.43 -0.55 0.92
C ARG A 8 -10.68 -0.40 0.07
N THR A 9 -11.81 -0.08 0.69
CA THR A 9 -13.08 0.15 -0.02
C THR A 9 -13.02 1.46 -0.80
N LEU A 10 -12.45 2.53 -0.23
CA LEU A 10 -12.24 3.82 -0.92
C LEU A 10 -11.31 3.69 -2.13
N GLY A 11 -10.17 3.01 -1.98
CA GLY A 11 -9.25 2.76 -3.09
C GLY A 11 -9.88 1.96 -4.22
N ARG A 12 -10.69 0.96 -3.87
CA ARG A 12 -11.45 0.16 -4.84
C ARG A 12 -12.56 0.99 -5.50
N LEU A 13 -13.30 1.78 -4.74
CA LEU A 13 -14.37 2.66 -5.26
C LEU A 13 -13.80 3.70 -6.23
N LEU A 14 -12.67 4.33 -5.90
CA LEU A 14 -12.00 5.30 -6.78
C LEU A 14 -11.51 4.66 -8.08
N SER A 15 -11.05 3.41 -8.01
CA SER A 15 -10.70 2.61 -9.19
C SER A 15 -11.92 2.22 -10.04
N GLU A 16 -13.07 1.94 -9.42
CA GLU A 16 -14.34 1.63 -10.12
C GLU A 16 -15.02 2.88 -10.70
N MET A 17 -14.75 4.07 -10.13
CA MET A 17 -15.23 5.37 -10.64
C MET A 17 -14.49 5.84 -11.90
N ASN A 18 -13.65 5.00 -12.51
CA ASN A 18 -12.86 5.31 -13.71
C ASN A 18 -11.95 6.54 -13.52
N LYS A 19 -11.51 6.82 -12.29
CA LYS A 19 -10.59 7.93 -11.94
C LYS A 19 -9.27 7.39 -11.38
N PRO A 20 -8.49 6.67 -12.18
CA PRO A 20 -7.24 6.07 -11.75
C PRO A 20 -6.27 7.09 -11.14
N ASP A 21 -6.18 8.28 -11.72
CA ASP A 21 -5.30 9.36 -11.25
C ASP A 21 -5.63 9.89 -9.85
N LEU A 22 -6.91 9.83 -9.44
CA LEU A 22 -7.29 10.24 -8.08
C LEU A 22 -6.94 9.18 -7.05
N ALA A 23 -7.07 7.90 -7.39
CA ALA A 23 -6.70 6.81 -6.50
C ALA A 23 -5.20 6.84 -6.17
N GLU A 24 -4.34 6.98 -7.19
CA GLU A 24 -2.89 7.08 -7.01
C GLU A 24 -2.53 8.28 -6.12
N LYS A 25 -3.11 9.46 -6.37
CA LYS A 25 -2.91 10.66 -5.53
C LYS A 25 -3.36 10.49 -4.09
N TYR A 26 -4.49 9.82 -3.87
CA TYR A 26 -5.00 9.56 -2.52
C TYR A 26 -4.05 8.64 -1.76
N PHE A 27 -3.61 7.55 -2.38
CA PHE A 27 -2.66 6.62 -1.78
C PHE A 27 -1.29 7.26 -1.50
N ILE A 28 -0.79 8.13 -2.39
CA ILE A 28 0.46 8.88 -2.15
C ILE A 28 0.31 9.83 -0.96
N ARG A 29 -0.77 10.60 -0.88
CA ARG A 29 -1.01 11.47 0.29
C ARG A 29 -1.13 10.67 1.58
N LEU A 30 -1.75 9.49 1.52
CA LEU A 30 -1.86 8.62 2.68
C LEU A 30 -0.48 8.08 3.10
N LEU A 31 0.38 7.72 2.14
CA LEU A 31 1.78 7.34 2.40
C LEU A 31 2.54 8.45 3.14
N GLU A 32 2.34 9.72 2.76
CA GLU A 32 3.00 10.87 3.41
C GLU A 32 2.47 11.15 4.83
N GLN A 33 1.24 10.75 5.13
CA GLN A 33 0.62 10.96 6.45
C GLN A 33 0.85 9.80 7.41
N LEU A 34 1.15 8.60 6.90
CA LEU A 34 1.36 7.41 7.72
C LEU A 34 2.80 7.36 8.25
N PRO A 35 3.01 7.00 9.53
CA PRO A 35 4.35 6.78 10.05
C PRO A 35 5.00 5.58 9.34
N PRO A 36 6.34 5.59 9.16
CA PRO A 36 7.07 4.58 8.38
C PRO A 36 7.00 3.15 8.94
N ASN A 37 6.43 2.96 10.13
CA ASN A 37 6.24 1.65 10.76
C ASN A 37 4.76 1.27 10.90
N ASP A 38 3.85 2.00 10.24
CA ASP A 38 2.43 1.71 10.32
C ASP A 38 2.12 0.38 9.61
N PRO A 39 1.41 -0.55 10.25
CA PRO A 39 1.01 -1.81 9.61
C PRO A 39 0.11 -1.59 8.39
N LEU A 40 -0.51 -0.42 8.22
CA LEU A 40 -1.30 -0.07 7.04
C LEU A 40 -0.45 0.21 5.80
N LEU A 41 0.86 0.45 5.95
CA LEU A 41 1.75 0.69 4.80
C LEU A 41 1.88 -0.54 3.90
N ASP A 42 1.91 -1.74 4.48
CA ASP A 42 2.00 -2.99 3.71
C ASP A 42 0.75 -3.17 2.82
N ASP A 43 -0.43 -3.05 3.42
CA ASP A 43 -1.72 -3.12 2.73
C ASP A 43 -1.81 -2.05 1.61
N LEU A 44 -1.34 -0.83 1.90
CA LEU A 44 -1.34 0.29 0.96
C LEU A 44 -0.44 0.05 -0.26
N TYR A 45 0.75 -0.51 -0.06
CA TYR A 45 1.63 -0.89 -1.17
C TYR A 45 1.06 -2.04 -2.01
N GLN A 46 0.40 -3.01 -1.38
CA GLN A 46 -0.28 -4.09 -2.10
C GLN A 46 -1.44 -3.57 -2.96
N ASP A 47 -2.22 -2.63 -2.45
CA ASP A 47 -3.32 -2.00 -3.20
C ASP A 47 -2.79 -1.17 -4.38
N LEU A 48 -1.71 -0.40 -4.19
CA LEU A 48 -1.02 0.32 -5.28
C LEU A 48 -0.49 -0.63 -6.36
N ALA A 49 0.08 -1.77 -5.97
CA ALA A 49 0.55 -2.77 -6.90
C ALA A 49 -0.59 -3.37 -7.74
N ASN A 50 -1.68 -3.76 -7.09
CA ASN A 50 -2.86 -4.29 -7.77
C ASN A 50 -3.45 -3.25 -8.72
N PHE A 51 -3.51 -1.99 -8.29
CA PHE A 51 -3.99 -0.90 -9.09
C PHE A 51 -3.12 -0.65 -10.35
N ALA A 52 -1.80 -0.58 -10.19
CA ALA A 52 -0.87 -0.44 -11.31
C ALA A 52 -0.97 -1.62 -12.30
N SER A 53 -1.16 -2.83 -11.78
CA SER A 53 -1.39 -4.03 -12.59
C SER A 53 -2.69 -3.93 -13.40
N ARG A 54 -3.80 -3.48 -12.77
CA ARG A 54 -5.08 -3.23 -13.46
C ARG A 54 -4.96 -2.14 -14.52
N ALA A 55 -4.09 -1.15 -14.33
CA ALA A 55 -3.79 -0.10 -15.30
C ALA A 55 -2.86 -0.57 -16.44
N GLY A 56 -2.42 -1.83 -16.45
CA GLY A 56 -1.49 -2.38 -17.43
C GLY A 56 -0.03 -1.99 -17.20
N ASN A 57 0.27 -1.28 -16.11
CA ASN A 57 1.62 -0.84 -15.76
C ASN A 57 2.27 -1.85 -14.80
N LEU A 58 2.76 -2.95 -15.38
CA LEU A 58 3.37 -4.06 -14.63
C LEU A 58 4.67 -3.66 -13.93
N ASP A 59 5.47 -2.78 -14.54
CA ASP A 59 6.70 -2.24 -13.92
C ASP A 59 6.39 -1.53 -12.60
N LYS A 60 5.48 -0.55 -12.61
CA LYS A 60 5.04 0.13 -11.39
C LYS A 60 4.46 -0.86 -10.37
N SER A 61 3.67 -1.84 -10.83
CA SER A 61 3.12 -2.87 -9.94
C SER A 61 4.23 -3.64 -9.22
N MET A 62 5.29 -4.03 -9.94
CA MET A 62 6.42 -4.74 -9.34
C MET A 62 7.20 -3.86 -8.36
N GLU A 63 7.38 -2.57 -8.66
CA GLU A 63 8.03 -1.63 -7.73
C GLU A 63 7.26 -1.53 -6.41
N TRP A 64 5.94 -1.39 -6.46
CA TRP A 64 5.11 -1.31 -5.26
C TRP A 64 5.14 -2.61 -4.46
N ARG A 65 5.10 -3.79 -5.11
CA ARG A 65 5.26 -5.08 -4.42
C ARG A 65 6.60 -5.22 -3.73
N LYS A 66 7.69 -4.79 -4.37
CA LYS A 66 9.03 -4.82 -3.77
C LYS A 66 9.09 -3.96 -2.51
N LYS A 67 8.44 -2.78 -2.52
CA LYS A 67 8.35 -1.91 -1.33
C LYS A 67 7.56 -2.55 -0.19
N ALA A 68 6.43 -3.21 -0.47
CA ALA A 68 5.67 -3.95 0.52
C ALA A 68 6.54 -5.03 1.21
N ILE A 69 7.20 -5.86 0.40
CA ILE A 69 8.07 -6.94 0.88
C ILE A 69 9.23 -6.38 1.71
N ALA A 70 9.86 -5.29 1.27
CA ALA A 70 10.95 -4.66 2.03
C ALA A 70 10.48 -4.15 3.40
N LEU A 71 9.28 -3.57 3.47
CA LEU A 71 8.69 -3.10 4.73
C LEU A 71 8.34 -4.28 5.65
N GLN A 72 7.77 -5.36 5.10
CA GLN A 72 7.48 -6.57 5.84
C GLN A 72 8.76 -7.22 6.40
N GLN A 73 9.83 -7.28 5.60
CA GLN A 73 11.14 -7.77 6.03
C GLN A 73 11.76 -6.88 7.10
N GLN A 74 11.67 -5.56 6.97
CA GLN A 74 12.16 -4.62 7.97
C GLN A 74 11.43 -4.79 9.30
N ASN A 75 10.10 -4.95 9.27
CA ASN A 75 9.31 -5.22 10.46
C ASN A 75 9.65 -6.59 11.09
N GLU A 76 9.86 -7.63 10.28
CA GLU A 76 10.27 -8.95 10.77
C GLU A 76 11.65 -8.90 11.44
N LEU A 77 12.61 -8.20 10.83
CA LEU A 77 13.95 -8.02 11.37
C LEU A 77 13.95 -7.18 12.64
N ALA A 78 13.15 -6.12 12.70
CA ALA A 78 12.98 -5.29 13.89
C ALA A 78 12.35 -6.09 15.04
N GLY A 79 11.35 -6.94 14.76
CA GLY A 79 10.76 -7.83 15.75
C GLY A 79 11.73 -8.89 16.30
N LYS A 80 12.69 -9.34 15.48
CA LYS A 80 13.73 -10.30 15.88
C LYS A 80 14.86 -9.68 16.73
N GLN A 81 15.04 -8.35 16.73
CA GLN A 81 16.08 -7.69 17.52
C GLN A 81 15.74 -7.53 19.02
N PHE A 82 14.49 -7.73 19.43
CA PHE A 82 14.08 -7.63 20.85
C PHE A 82 14.20 -8.96 21.63
N TYR A 83 14.69 -10.03 21.00
CA TYR A 83 14.75 -11.39 21.58
C TYR A 83 16.18 -11.85 21.95
N TYR A 84 17.15 -10.94 22.07
CA TYR A 84 18.49 -11.22 22.59
C TYR A 84 18.85 -10.25 23.70
#